data_AF-A0A3B8VJY9-F1
#
_entry.id   AF-A0A3B8VJY9-F1
#
_cell.length_a   1.000
_cell.length_b   1.000
_cell.length_c   1.000
_cell.angle_alpha   90.00
_cell.angle_beta   90.00
_cell.angle_gamma   90.00
#
_symmetry.space_group_name_H-M   'P 1'
#
loop_
_entity.id
_entity.type
_entity.pdbx_description
1 polymer ?
#
loop_
_entity_poly.entity_id
_entity_poly.type
_entity_poly.pdbx_seq_one_letter_code
_entity_poly.pdbx_strand_id
1 'polypeptide(L)'
;IANLLHAGDGNLHPSVLFDERIPGDTKRALEIGGEILELCVEVGGVLSGEHGIGLEKQDHMPLMFNESDLAVMAKLKPSFATEDSLNPGKVFPTGASCGDVRQAAAIARVGPGAYV
;
A
#
# COMPACT_ATOMS: atom_id res chain seq x y z
N ILE A 1 -8.02 -15.12 12.26
CA ILE A 1 -6.69 -14.80 11.70
C ILE A 1 -5.81 -16.03 11.91
N ALA A 2 -5.17 -16.53 10.86
CA ALA A 2 -4.18 -17.60 10.96
C ALA A 2 -2.79 -17.01 10.71
N ASN A 3 -1.79 -17.39 11.50
CA ASN A 3 -0.43 -16.86 11.40
C ASN A 3 0.53 -17.99 11.01
N LEU A 4 1.17 -17.85 9.85
CA LEU A 4 2.50 -18.44 9.62
C LEU A 4 3.53 -17.35 9.93
N LEU A 5 4.72 -17.71 10.41
CA LEU A 5 5.72 -16.71 10.82
C LEU A 5 7.15 -17.23 10.78
N HIS A 6 8.08 -16.35 10.47
CA HIS A 6 9.52 -16.56 10.52
C HIS A 6 10.04 -16.04 11.86
N ALA A 7 10.14 -16.93 12.85
CA ALA A 7 10.49 -16.56 14.22
C ALA A 7 11.94 -16.00 14.36
N GLY A 8 12.80 -16.21 13.37
CA GLY A 8 14.20 -15.79 13.39
C GLY A 8 14.45 -14.33 13.00
N ASP A 9 13.53 -13.73 12.23
CA ASP A 9 13.62 -12.33 11.75
C ASP A 9 12.41 -11.48 12.21
N GLY A 10 11.36 -12.11 12.75
CA GLY A 10 10.17 -11.44 13.25
C GLY A 10 9.06 -11.25 12.20
N ASN A 11 9.22 -11.77 10.98
CA ASN A 11 8.22 -11.61 9.93
C ASN A 11 6.97 -12.49 10.19
N LEU A 12 5.81 -11.85 10.30
CA LEU A 12 4.50 -12.45 10.53
C LEU A 12 3.68 -12.40 9.25
N HIS A 13 3.02 -13.51 8.90
CA HIS A 13 2.11 -13.62 7.76
C HIS A 13 0.66 -13.77 8.25
N PRO A 14 0.01 -12.69 8.71
CA PRO A 14 -1.38 -12.73 9.14
C PRO A 14 -2.29 -12.99 7.95
N SER A 15 -3.11 -14.04 8.05
CA SER A 15 -4.07 -14.43 7.03
C SER A 15 -5.50 -14.17 7.51
N VAL A 16 -6.19 -13.30 6.78
CA VAL A 16 -7.61 -12.97 6.95
C VAL A 16 -8.40 -13.82 5.95
N LEU A 17 -9.27 -14.69 6.46
CA LEU A 17 -10.17 -15.49 5.64
C LEU A 17 -11.49 -14.74 5.47
N PHE A 18 -11.92 -14.56 4.23
CA PHE A 18 -13.17 -13.90 3.84
C PHE A 18 -13.71 -14.53 2.55
N ASP A 19 -14.97 -14.26 2.23
CA ASP A 19 -15.65 -14.68 1.00
C ASP A 19 -16.12 -13.44 0.23
N GLU A 20 -15.46 -13.13 -0.89
CA GLU A 20 -15.79 -11.97 -1.74
C GLU A 20 -17.23 -11.97 -2.27
N ARG A 21 -17.89 -13.14 -2.27
CA ARG A 21 -19.28 -13.30 -2.72
C ARG A 21 -20.28 -12.83 -1.66
N ILE A 22 -19.83 -12.65 -0.40
CA ILE A 22 -20.65 -12.12 0.70
C ILE A 22 -20.50 -10.59 0.71
N PRO A 23 -21.59 -9.81 0.49
CA PRO A 23 -21.53 -8.36 0.48
C PRO A 23 -20.88 -7.78 1.75
N GLY A 24 -19.82 -6.99 1.56
CA GLY A 24 -19.09 -6.33 2.65
C GLY A 24 -18.05 -7.19 3.38
N ASP A 25 -17.84 -8.45 3.01
CA ASP A 25 -16.78 -9.28 3.63
C ASP A 25 -15.39 -8.81 3.18
N THR A 26 -15.18 -8.54 1.89
CA THR A 26 -13.94 -7.93 1.36
C THR A 26 -13.63 -6.59 2.02
N LYS A 27 -14.65 -5.76 2.29
CA LYS A 27 -14.45 -4.47 2.97
C LYS A 27 -13.91 -4.68 4.40
N ARG A 28 -14.55 -5.56 5.17
CA ARG A 28 -14.10 -5.91 6.53
C ARG A 28 -12.71 -6.54 6.54
N ALA A 29 -12.37 -7.33 5.52
CA ALA A 29 -11.05 -7.93 5.38
C ALA A 29 -9.95 -6.89 5.12
N LEU A 30 -10.26 -5.82 4.36
CA LEU A 30 -9.35 -4.69 4.15
C LEU A 30 -9.26 -3.79 5.40
N GLU A 31 -10.37 -3.55 6.10
CA GLU A 31 -10.40 -2.79 7.35
C GLU A 31 -9.52 -3.44 8.43
N ILE A 32 -9.71 -4.73 8.73
CA ILE A 32 -8.88 -5.45 9.70
C ILE A 32 -7.42 -5.61 9.23
N GLY A 33 -7.18 -5.62 7.91
CA GLY A 33 -5.83 -5.54 7.35
C GLY A 33 -5.13 -4.22 7.68
N GLY A 34 -5.86 -3.10 7.60
CA GLY A 34 -5.38 -1.79 8.02
C GLY A 34 -5.10 -1.70 9.53
N GLU A 35 -6.02 -2.18 10.36
CA GLU A 35 -5.86 -2.26 11.83
C GLU A 35 -4.61 -3.07 12.23
N ILE A 36 -4.32 -4.17 11.52
CA ILE A 36 -3.11 -4.97 11.73
C ILE A 36 -1.85 -4.17 11.34
N LEU A 37 -1.86 -3.42 10.24
CA LEU A 37 -0.73 -2.60 9.82
C LEU A 37 -0.46 -1.45 10.81
N GLU A 38 -1.52 -0.82 11.34
CA GLU A 38 -1.44 0.23 12.36
C GLU A 38 -0.81 -0.32 13.64
N LEU A 39 -1.35 -1.41 14.19
CA LEU A 39 -0.79 -2.09 15.36
C LEU A 39 0.68 -2.52 15.13
N CYS A 40 1.01 -3.04 13.94
CA CYS A 40 2.38 -3.40 13.59
C CYS A 40 3.35 -2.21 13.68
N VAL A 41 2.94 -1.00 13.29
CA VAL A 41 3.77 0.20 13.40
C VAL A 41 3.80 0.73 14.84
N GLU A 42 2.68 0.72 15.57
CA GLU A 42 2.61 1.13 16.98
C GLU A 42 3.59 0.35 17.88
N VAL A 43 3.78 -0.95 17.62
CA VAL A 43 4.72 -1.81 18.38
C VAL A 43 6.16 -1.75 17.86
N GLY A 44 6.48 -0.83 16.96
CA GLY A 44 7.84 -0.61 16.43
C GLY A 44 8.22 -1.52 15.25
N GLY A 45 7.25 -2.16 14.60
CA GLY A 45 7.42 -2.90 13.36
C GLY A 45 7.37 -2.02 12.11
N VAL A 46 7.09 -2.63 10.96
CA VAL A 46 7.13 -1.97 9.64
C VAL A 46 5.91 -2.35 8.80
N LEU A 47 5.51 -1.46 7.88
CA LEU A 47 4.37 -1.70 6.97
C LEU A 47 4.56 -2.89 6.01
N SER A 48 5.80 -3.35 5.79
CA SER A 48 6.11 -4.52 4.97
C SER A 48 7.51 -5.05 5.25
N GLY A 49 7.61 -6.34 5.60
CA GLY A 49 8.89 -7.07 5.59
C GLY A 49 9.37 -7.43 4.18
N GLU A 50 8.47 -7.94 3.32
CA GLU A 50 8.85 -8.57 2.04
C GLU A 50 8.09 -8.05 0.80
N HIS A 51 6.76 -7.93 0.88
CA HIS A 51 5.89 -7.76 -0.31
C HIS A 51 5.77 -6.32 -0.83
N GLY A 52 6.30 -5.34 -0.10
CA GLY A 52 6.22 -3.91 -0.42
C GLY A 52 4.88 -3.25 -0.08
N ILE A 53 4.80 -1.96 -0.43
CA ILE A 53 3.65 -1.08 -0.16
C ILE A 53 2.53 -1.28 -1.18
N GLY A 54 2.88 -1.31 -2.47
CA GLY A 54 1.93 -1.51 -3.57
C GLY A 54 0.87 -0.41 -3.68
N LEU A 55 -0.39 -0.83 -3.76
CA LEU A 55 -1.58 0.04 -3.68
C LEU A 55 -2.31 -0.09 -2.35
N GLU A 56 -2.35 -1.32 -1.83
CA GLU A 56 -3.01 -1.74 -0.58
C GLU A 56 -2.51 -0.93 0.62
N LYS A 57 -1.19 -0.78 0.76
CA LYS A 57 -0.58 -0.12 1.92
C LYS A 57 -0.21 1.35 1.66
N GLN A 58 -0.53 1.91 0.48
CA GLN A 58 -0.11 3.26 0.09
C GLN A 58 -0.64 4.33 1.07
N ASP A 59 -1.93 4.24 1.41
CA ASP A 59 -2.61 5.19 2.30
C ASP A 59 -2.18 5.02 3.77
N HIS A 60 -1.48 3.91 4.11
CA HIS A 60 -0.91 3.62 5.43
C HIS A 60 0.54 4.12 5.59
N MET A 61 1.20 4.57 4.52
CA MET A 61 2.58 5.11 4.60
C MET A 61 2.76 6.23 5.66
N PRO A 62 1.80 7.16 5.88
CA PRO A 62 1.93 8.20 6.91
C PRO A 62 2.03 7.69 8.36
N LEU A 63 1.70 6.42 8.63
CA LEU A 63 1.89 5.82 9.96
C LEU A 63 3.38 5.66 10.30
N MET A 64 4.22 5.41 9.29
CA MET A 64 5.64 5.10 9.44
C MET A 64 6.56 6.24 8.97
N PHE A 65 6.11 7.07 8.04
CA PHE A 65 6.91 8.10 7.39
C PHE A 65 6.25 9.47 7.52
N ASN A 66 7.03 10.47 7.94
CA ASN A 66 6.52 11.84 8.04
C ASN A 66 6.43 12.51 6.65
N GLU A 67 5.76 13.66 6.56
CA GLU A 67 5.58 14.39 5.29
C GLU A 67 6.90 14.71 4.58
N SER A 68 7.98 14.99 5.32
CA SER A 68 9.29 15.31 4.74
C SER A 68 9.99 14.07 4.18
N ASP A 69 9.84 12.90 4.82
CA ASP A 69 10.32 11.62 4.32
C ASP A 69 9.63 11.30 2.98
N LEU A 70 8.29 11.36 2.96
CA LEU A 70 7.47 11.10 1.78
C LEU A 70 7.79 12.08 0.65
N ALA A 71 7.96 13.37 0.96
CA ALA A 71 8.33 14.39 -0.02
C ALA A 71 9.76 14.22 -0.55
N VAL A 72 10.68 13.61 0.20
CA VAL A 72 12.02 13.25 -0.31
C VAL A 72 11.95 12.01 -1.19
N MET A 73 11.25 10.95 -0.77
CA MET A 73 11.08 9.72 -1.56
C MET A 73 10.39 10.01 -2.91
N ALA A 74 9.35 10.85 -2.91
CA ALA A 74 8.61 11.22 -4.11
C ALA A 74 9.46 11.95 -5.18
N LYS A 75 10.56 12.62 -4.81
CA LYS A 75 11.47 13.30 -5.74
C LYS A 75 12.28 12.35 -6.62
N LEU A 76 12.42 11.08 -6.21
CA LEU A 76 13.18 10.09 -6.97
C LEU A 76 12.48 9.69 -8.28
N LYS A 77 11.14 9.61 -8.30
CA LYS A 77 10.40 9.23 -9.51
C LYS A 77 10.62 10.22 -10.69
N PRO A 78 10.44 11.55 -10.54
CA PRO A 78 10.64 12.49 -11.64
C PRO A 78 12.11 12.64 -12.07
N SER A 79 13.11 12.28 -11.25
CA SER A 79 14.52 12.38 -11.67
C SER A 79 14.90 11.44 -12.81
N PHE A 80 14.10 10.41 -13.10
CA PHE A 80 14.27 9.55 -14.27
C PHE A 80 13.66 10.12 -15.56
N ALA A 81 13.02 11.31 -15.51
CA ALA A 81 12.42 11.99 -16.67
C ALA A 81 11.39 11.14 -17.45
N THR A 82 10.62 10.30 -16.74
CA THR A 82 9.68 9.33 -17.33
C THR A 82 8.27 9.86 -17.54
N GLU A 83 7.99 11.14 -17.26
CA GLU A 83 6.64 11.73 -17.34
C GLU A 83 5.56 10.92 -16.57
N ASP A 84 5.94 10.34 -15.42
CA ASP A 84 5.10 9.47 -14.57
C ASP A 84 4.69 8.12 -15.21
N SER A 85 5.14 7.83 -16.44
CA SER A 85 4.73 6.65 -17.24
C SER A 85 5.06 5.29 -16.62
N LEU A 86 6.07 5.20 -15.75
CA LEU A 86 6.42 3.97 -15.05
C LEU A 86 5.55 3.79 -13.80
N ASN A 87 4.65 2.82 -13.86
CA ASN A 87 3.69 2.42 -12.81
C ASN A 87 2.97 3.63 -12.17
N PRO A 88 2.20 4.41 -12.95
CA PRO A 88 1.52 5.62 -12.47
C PRO A 88 0.54 5.30 -11.34
N GLY A 89 0.52 6.12 -10.29
CA GLY A 89 -0.40 5.98 -9.15
C GLY A 89 -0.09 4.85 -8.15
N LYS A 90 1.15 4.32 -8.11
CA LYS A 90 1.61 3.38 -7.08
C LYS A 90 2.54 3.98 -6.03
N VAL A 91 2.70 3.24 -4.94
CA VAL A 91 3.58 3.49 -3.78
C VAL A 91 3.11 4.62 -2.89
N PHE A 92 3.07 5.87 -3.39
CA PHE A 92 2.83 7.04 -2.54
C PHE A 92 1.34 7.38 -2.38
N PRO A 93 0.93 7.94 -1.22
CA PRO A 93 -0.44 8.42 -1.01
C PRO A 93 -0.90 9.39 -2.10
N THR A 94 -2.15 9.22 -2.52
CA THR A 94 -2.80 10.02 -3.58
C THR A 94 -4.01 10.83 -3.09
N GLY A 95 -4.48 10.60 -1.85
CA GLY A 95 -4.97 11.63 -0.92
C GLY A 95 -6.12 12.56 -1.32
N ALA A 96 -7.42 12.21 -1.41
CA ALA A 96 -8.18 10.95 -1.43
C ALA A 96 -7.98 9.87 -0.34
N SER A 97 -9.08 9.24 0.08
CA SER A 97 -9.13 8.12 1.05
C SER A 97 -10.20 7.09 0.64
N CYS A 98 -10.01 5.82 1.05
CA CYS A 98 -10.96 4.68 1.04
C CYS A 98 -11.81 4.41 -0.24
N GLY A 99 -11.57 3.26 -0.88
CA GLY A 99 -12.39 2.72 -1.98
C GLY A 99 -11.86 3.03 -3.37
N ASP A 100 -11.84 2.00 -4.22
CA ASP A 100 -11.60 2.02 -5.67
C ASP A 100 -10.30 2.71 -6.17
N VAL A 101 -9.21 1.94 -6.05
CA VAL A 101 -8.01 1.90 -6.90
C VAL A 101 -7.77 3.11 -7.82
N ARG A 102 -7.13 4.14 -7.27
CA ARG A 102 -6.75 5.38 -7.99
C ARG A 102 -5.68 5.19 -9.08
N GLN A 103 -5.11 4.00 -9.20
CA GLN A 103 -4.17 3.66 -10.27
C GLN A 103 -4.80 3.83 -11.65
N ALA A 104 -6.08 3.47 -11.83
CA ALA A 104 -6.77 3.57 -13.12
C ALA A 104 -6.82 5.01 -13.65
N ALA A 105 -7.07 6.00 -12.78
CA ALA A 105 -7.06 7.42 -13.15
C ALA A 105 -5.65 7.92 -13.50
N ALA A 106 -4.62 7.44 -12.79
CA ALA A 106 -3.24 7.78 -13.08
C ALA A 106 -2.75 7.17 -14.41
N ILE A 107 -3.13 5.92 -14.71
CA ILE A 107 -2.91 5.25 -16.00
C ILE A 107 -3.62 6.02 -17.11
N ALA A 108 -4.90 6.37 -16.93
CA ALA A 108 -5.69 7.10 -17.92
C ALA A 108 -5.11 8.49 -18.26
N ARG A 109 -4.49 9.18 -17.28
CA ARG A 109 -3.77 10.45 -17.50
C ARG A 109 -2.54 10.29 -18.41
N VAL A 110 -1.78 9.20 -18.26
CA VAL A 110 -0.61 8.90 -19.10
C VAL A 110 -1.03 8.34 -20.47
N GLY A 111 -2.14 7.61 -20.54
CA GLY A 111 -2.65 7.02 -21.76
C GLY A 111 -1.78 5.85 -22.28
N PRO A 112 -1.69 5.64 -23.61
CA PRO A 112 -0.99 4.49 -24.20
C PRO A 112 0.52 4.37 -23.87
N GLY A 113 1.14 5.41 -23.32
CA GLY A 113 2.52 5.39 -22.87
C GLY A 113 2.73 4.79 -21.47
N ALA A 114 1.67 4.36 -20.77
CA ALA A 114 1.77 3.81 -19.42
C ALA A 114 2.36 2.39 -19.41
N TYR A 115 3.37 2.18 -18.56
CA TYR A 115 3.93 0.86 -18.24
C TYR A 115 3.47 0.48 -16.84
N VAL A 116 2.78 -0.66 -16.67
CA VAL A 116 2.11 -1.07 -15.41
C VAL A 116 2.72 -2.35 -14.85
#